data_AF-A0A1T4Y3M7-F1
#
_entry.id   AF-A0A1T4Y3M7-F1
#
_cell.length_a   1.000
_cell.length_b   1.000
_cell.length_c   1.000
_cell.angle_alpha   90.00
_cell.angle_beta   90.00
_cell.angle_gamma   90.00
#
_symmetry.space_group_name_H-M   'P 1'
#
loop_
_entity.id
_entity.type
_entity.pdbx_description
1 polymer ?
#
loop_
_entity_poly.entity_id
_entity_poly.type
_entity_poly.pdbx_seq_one_letter_code
_entity_poly.pdbx_strand_id
1 'polypeptide(L)'
;MYFAGYLPEDAPDPRVAQTEKVKLMPVPVMGLVPQPTLEDDHMESTMISSMSEISQMSVGVSYTLWRNPGDRSDPANLAELDESMRRGLAGLFPAPRPRWLIEQVERMRFPLLWEAVRTTWHRDASEFSTVPRILVEHANYVLVNRFRTELGLTDIGSHRFAYRLTERVINPRATVTVDGIESPACEIDTDPFVYAVGAQLGPSTVVTAVVPRDELDCVDVAFAQRALVDRRS
;
A
#
# COMPACT_ATOMS: atom_id res chain seq x y z
N MET A 1 -17.08 1.09 -1.93
CA MET A 1 -17.27 1.18 -0.46
C MET A 1 -18.50 2.04 -0.21
N TYR A 2 -19.63 1.45 0.20
CA TYR A 2 -20.83 2.20 0.58
C TYR A 2 -20.76 2.49 2.08
N PHE A 3 -20.53 3.75 2.47
CA PHE A 3 -20.69 4.17 3.88
C PHE A 3 -22.18 4.38 4.17
N ALA A 4 -22.93 3.28 4.26
CA ALA A 4 -24.30 3.30 4.76
C ALA A 4 -24.27 3.22 6.28
N GLY A 5 -24.18 4.38 6.94
CA GLY A 5 -24.20 4.52 8.39
C GLY A 5 -23.98 5.96 8.79
N TYR A 6 -24.82 6.48 9.70
CA TYR A 6 -24.57 7.75 10.35
C TYR A 6 -23.37 7.57 11.29
N LEU A 7 -22.27 8.25 10.97
CA LEU A 7 -21.08 8.34 11.83
C LEU A 7 -21.18 9.67 12.60
N PRO A 8 -21.27 9.65 13.93
CA PRO A 8 -21.31 10.87 14.73
C PRO A 8 -19.97 11.60 14.64
N GLU A 9 -19.95 12.91 14.91
CA GLU A 9 -18.76 13.78 14.77
C GLU A 9 -17.58 13.35 15.64
N ASP A 10 -17.86 12.74 16.79
CA ASP A 10 -16.90 12.23 17.77
C ASP A 10 -16.47 10.77 17.51
N ALA A 11 -16.87 10.19 16.38
CA ALA A 11 -16.50 8.81 16.07
C ALA A 11 -14.98 8.65 16.04
N PRO A 12 -14.44 7.59 16.70
CA PRO A 12 -13.01 7.41 16.85
C PRO A 12 -12.34 7.26 15.49
N ASP A 13 -11.15 7.84 15.36
CA ASP A 13 -10.34 7.71 14.15
C ASP A 13 -9.85 6.26 13.99
N PRO A 14 -10.23 5.54 12.92
CA PRO A 14 -9.81 4.15 12.72
C PRO A 14 -8.28 4.01 12.61
N ARG A 15 -7.56 5.08 12.25
CA ARG A 15 -6.09 5.11 12.17
C ARG A 15 -5.42 4.91 13.53
N VAL A 16 -6.09 5.27 14.63
CA VAL A 16 -5.56 5.07 16.00
C VAL A 16 -5.46 3.58 16.32
N ALA A 17 -6.56 2.84 16.16
CA ALA A 17 -6.58 1.39 16.39
C ALA A 17 -5.61 0.65 15.44
N GLN A 18 -5.47 1.16 14.22
CA GLN A 18 -4.55 0.64 13.23
C GLN A 18 -3.08 0.87 13.64
N THR A 19 -2.74 2.04 14.16
CA THR A 19 -1.40 2.35 14.68
C THR A 19 -1.03 1.42 15.85
N GLU A 20 -1.96 1.15 16.76
CA GLU A 20 -1.74 0.21 17.87
C GLU A 20 -1.47 -1.22 17.37
N LYS A 21 -2.12 -1.65 16.29
CA LYS A 21 -1.82 -2.95 15.66
C LYS A 21 -0.42 -2.95 15.05
N VAL A 22 -0.01 -1.88 14.38
CA VAL A 22 1.33 -1.76 13.79
C VAL A 22 2.43 -1.86 14.86
N LYS A 23 2.19 -1.35 16.07
CA LYS A 23 3.11 -1.49 17.22
C LYS A 23 3.36 -2.94 17.65
N LEU A 24 2.50 -3.90 17.24
CA LEU A 24 2.71 -5.32 17.47
C LEU A 24 3.73 -5.94 16.50
N MET A 25 4.14 -5.22 15.45
CA MET A 25 5.09 -5.73 14.46
C MET A 25 6.43 -6.01 15.13
N PRO A 26 6.96 -7.24 15.07
CA PRO A 26 8.20 -7.59 15.78
C PRO A 26 9.47 -6.94 15.22
N VAL A 27 9.35 -6.30 14.06
CA VAL A 27 10.44 -5.71 13.29
C VAL A 27 10.05 -4.31 12.82
N PRO A 28 11.01 -3.44 12.50
CA PRO A 28 10.72 -2.14 11.93
C PRO A 28 9.88 -2.26 10.65
N VAL A 29 8.88 -1.41 10.52
CA VAL A 29 8.11 -1.27 9.28
C VAL A 29 8.94 -0.43 8.32
N MET A 30 9.08 -0.90 7.10
CA MET A 30 9.73 -0.16 6.02
C MET A 30 8.73 0.65 5.22
N GLY A 31 9.20 1.72 4.61
CA GLY A 31 8.51 2.50 3.60
C GLY A 31 9.44 2.84 2.43
N LEU A 32 8.93 3.58 1.46
CA LEU A 32 9.78 4.25 0.48
C LEU A 32 10.58 5.37 1.15
N VAL A 33 11.79 5.62 0.65
CA VAL A 33 12.59 6.79 1.05
C VAL A 33 11.75 8.06 0.87
N PRO A 34 11.77 9.00 1.84
CA PRO A 34 11.09 10.27 1.71
C PRO A 34 11.49 11.00 0.43
N GLN A 35 10.51 11.37 -0.38
CA GLN A 35 10.72 12.02 -1.67
C GLN A 35 9.60 13.04 -1.94
N PRO A 36 9.87 14.14 -2.68
CA PRO A 36 8.90 15.22 -2.87
C PRO A 36 7.58 14.79 -3.51
N THR A 37 7.64 13.76 -4.36
CA THR A 37 6.50 13.22 -5.10
C THR A 37 5.60 12.34 -4.25
N LEU A 38 5.99 11.95 -3.03
CA LEU A 38 5.20 11.07 -2.17
C LEU A 38 4.91 11.70 -0.81
N GLU A 39 3.66 11.62 -0.39
CA GLU A 39 3.24 11.90 0.98
C GLU A 39 2.78 10.61 1.66
N ASP A 40 3.37 10.31 2.82
CA ASP A 40 2.93 9.21 3.68
C ASP A 40 1.68 9.64 4.44
N ASP A 41 0.54 9.06 4.07
CA ASP A 41 -0.76 9.45 4.63
C ASP A 41 -1.01 8.84 6.02
N HIS A 42 -0.08 8.01 6.50
CA HIS A 42 -0.27 7.10 7.62
C HIS A 42 -1.55 6.27 7.48
N MET A 43 -1.73 5.75 6.27
CA MET A 43 -2.75 4.77 5.93
C MET A 43 -2.07 3.41 5.87
N GLU A 44 -1.99 2.76 7.04
CA GLU A 44 -1.48 1.40 7.13
C GLU A 44 -2.62 0.38 7.02
N SER A 45 -2.30 -0.76 6.42
CA SER A 45 -3.08 -1.97 6.59
C SER A 45 -2.26 -2.98 7.40
N THR A 46 -2.92 -3.73 8.28
CA THR A 46 -2.27 -4.83 9.01
C THR A 46 -3.01 -6.13 8.73
N MET A 47 -2.24 -7.14 8.32
CA MET A 47 -2.70 -8.52 8.23
C MET A 47 -1.94 -9.34 9.27
N ILE A 48 -2.67 -9.98 10.18
CA ILE A 48 -2.11 -10.85 11.22
C ILE A 48 -2.65 -12.26 10.96
N SER A 49 -1.75 -13.23 10.82
CA SER A 49 -2.10 -14.64 10.81
C SER A 49 -1.70 -15.26 12.14
N SER A 50 -2.66 -15.91 12.79
CA SER A 50 -2.47 -16.58 14.08
C SER A 50 -3.29 -17.86 14.12
N MET A 51 -2.65 -18.97 14.44
CA MET A 51 -3.35 -20.20 14.86
C MET A 51 -3.52 -20.25 16.38
N SER A 52 -2.51 -19.81 17.14
CA SER A 52 -2.53 -19.67 18.61
C SER A 52 -1.68 -18.49 19.08
N GLU A 53 -0.48 -18.35 18.53
CA GLU A 53 0.33 -17.14 18.58
C GLU A 53 0.48 -16.53 17.18
N ILE A 54 0.95 -15.28 17.09
CA ILE A 54 1.23 -14.63 15.80
C ILE A 54 2.36 -15.38 15.12
N SER A 55 2.05 -16.00 13.97
CA SER A 55 3.01 -16.75 13.13
C SER A 55 3.47 -15.93 11.93
N GLN A 56 2.65 -14.98 11.48
CA GLN A 56 2.97 -14.04 10.41
C GLN A 56 2.27 -12.70 10.66
N MET A 57 2.96 -11.61 10.33
CA MET A 57 2.39 -10.28 10.34
C MET A 57 2.86 -9.50 9.12
N SER A 58 1.95 -8.81 8.45
CA SER A 58 2.27 -7.90 7.36
C SER A 58 1.70 -6.52 7.63
N VAL A 59 2.49 -5.49 7.34
CA VAL A 59 2.07 -4.09 7.38
C VAL A 59 2.25 -3.49 5.99
N GLY A 60 1.15 -3.07 5.37
CA GLY A 60 1.11 -2.32 4.12
C GLY A 60 1.11 -0.82 4.39
N VAL A 61 1.82 -0.05 3.55
CA VAL A 61 1.92 1.41 3.62
C VAL A 61 1.48 1.99 2.28
N SER A 62 0.57 2.97 2.32
CA SER A 62 0.08 3.68 1.13
C SER A 62 0.59 5.12 1.10
N TYR A 63 0.69 5.70 -0.10
CA TYR A 63 1.18 7.06 -0.31
C TYR A 63 0.25 7.86 -1.22
N THR A 64 0.04 9.13 -0.91
CA THR A 64 -0.49 10.08 -1.89
C THR A 64 0.63 10.49 -2.85
N LEU A 65 0.33 10.47 -4.14
CA LEU A 65 1.25 10.84 -5.21
C LEU A 65 1.05 12.28 -5.68
N TRP A 66 2.15 13.02 -5.77
CA TRP A 66 2.26 14.37 -6.31
C TRP A 66 3.08 14.33 -7.59
N ARG A 67 2.41 14.29 -8.76
CA ARG A 67 3.07 14.32 -10.08
C ARG A 67 3.77 15.66 -10.35
N ASN A 68 3.25 16.75 -9.80
CA ASN A 68 3.92 18.05 -9.72
C ASN A 68 4.06 18.48 -8.25
N PRO A 69 5.15 18.09 -7.57
CA PRO A 69 5.35 18.42 -6.16
C PRO A 69 5.68 19.90 -5.91
N GLY A 70 6.09 20.65 -6.95
CA GLY A 70 6.38 22.08 -6.86
C GLY A 70 5.13 22.96 -6.76
N ASP A 71 3.99 22.45 -7.22
CA ASP A 71 2.68 23.09 -7.10
C ASP A 71 1.62 22.04 -6.76
N ARG A 72 1.28 21.92 -5.47
CA ARG A 72 0.27 20.95 -4.99
C ARG A 72 -1.15 21.24 -5.50
N SER A 73 -1.40 22.42 -6.05
CA SER A 73 -2.70 22.77 -6.64
C SER A 73 -2.80 22.44 -8.13
N ASP A 74 -1.69 22.02 -8.75
CA ASP A 74 -1.64 21.65 -10.15
C ASP A 74 -2.65 20.51 -10.44
N PRO A 75 -3.53 20.65 -11.46
CA PRO A 75 -4.44 19.60 -11.88
C PRO A 75 -3.77 18.26 -12.20
N ALA A 76 -2.48 18.23 -12.56
CA ALA A 76 -1.71 17.01 -12.76
C ALA A 76 -1.63 16.12 -11.51
N ASN A 77 -1.81 16.72 -10.32
CA ASN A 77 -1.86 16.00 -9.06
C ASN A 77 -3.23 15.37 -8.77
N LEU A 78 -4.26 15.61 -9.59
CA LEU A 78 -5.58 15.05 -9.35
C LEU A 78 -5.68 13.62 -9.90
N ALA A 79 -6.45 12.80 -9.18
CA ALA A 79 -6.83 11.47 -9.64
C ALA A 79 -7.86 11.57 -10.78
N GLU A 80 -7.84 10.60 -11.69
CA GLU A 80 -8.92 10.43 -12.65
C GLU A 80 -10.14 9.84 -11.93
N LEU A 81 -11.11 10.69 -11.62
CA LEU A 81 -12.34 10.31 -10.93
C LEU A 81 -13.50 10.18 -11.91
N ASP A 82 -14.21 9.06 -11.83
CA ASP A 82 -15.47 8.92 -12.55
C ASP A 82 -16.51 9.96 -12.08
N GLU A 83 -17.49 10.20 -12.94
CA GLU A 83 -18.53 11.19 -12.71
C GLU A 83 -19.38 10.91 -11.45
N SER A 84 -19.58 9.64 -11.11
CA SER A 84 -20.33 9.24 -9.91
C SER A 84 -19.55 9.58 -8.64
N MET A 85 -18.27 9.25 -8.61
CA MET A 85 -17.35 9.49 -7.51
C MET A 85 -17.15 10.99 -7.30
N ARG A 86 -16.94 11.76 -8.37
CA ARG A 86 -16.80 13.22 -8.29
C ARG A 86 -18.07 13.91 -7.76
N ARG A 87 -19.26 13.48 -8.17
CA ARG A 87 -20.53 13.97 -7.61
C ARG A 87 -20.71 13.57 -6.14
N GLY A 88 -20.28 12.36 -5.78
CA GLY A 88 -20.29 11.89 -4.39
C GLY A 88 -19.40 12.73 -3.48
N LEU A 89 -18.23 13.16 -3.97
CA LEU A 89 -17.31 14.03 -3.23
C LEU A 89 -17.79 15.49 -3.16
N ALA A 90 -18.49 15.98 -4.19
CA ALA A 90 -19.02 17.35 -4.24
C ALA A 90 -20.32 17.55 -3.43
N GLY A 91 -20.97 16.46 -3.02
CA GLY A 91 -22.23 16.51 -2.29
C GLY A 91 -22.07 17.11 -0.89
N LEU A 92 -22.94 18.05 -0.53
CA LEU A 92 -23.06 18.55 0.84
C LEU A 92 -23.58 17.41 1.73
N PHE A 93 -22.78 16.97 2.69
CA PHE A 93 -23.25 16.02 3.70
C PHE A 93 -24.17 16.76 4.68
N PRO A 94 -25.40 16.25 4.95
CA PRO A 94 -26.39 16.97 5.74
C PRO A 94 -26.11 17.02 7.25
N ALA A 95 -25.08 16.32 7.75
CA ALA A 95 -24.72 16.28 9.17
C ALA A 95 -23.21 16.48 9.37
N PRO A 96 -22.78 16.98 10.55
CA PRO A 96 -21.36 17.03 10.92
C PRO A 96 -20.69 15.67 10.80
N ARG A 97 -19.45 15.64 10.32
CA ARG A 97 -18.65 14.42 10.12
C ARG A 97 -17.39 14.50 10.98
N PRO A 98 -16.85 13.36 11.43
CA PRO A 98 -15.52 13.33 12.04
C PRO A 98 -14.48 13.98 11.14
N ARG A 99 -13.54 14.73 11.75
CA ARG A 99 -12.44 15.39 11.02
C ARG A 99 -11.64 14.40 10.17
N TRP A 100 -11.37 13.21 10.70
CA TRP A 100 -10.62 12.16 10.00
C TRP A 100 -11.32 11.70 8.71
N LEU A 101 -12.66 11.70 8.67
CA LEU A 101 -13.42 11.29 7.50
C LEU A 101 -13.39 12.37 6.43
N ILE A 102 -13.46 13.65 6.83
CA ILE A 102 -13.31 14.79 5.91
C ILE A 102 -11.91 14.78 5.29
N GLU A 103 -10.87 14.60 6.11
CA GLU A 103 -9.49 14.45 5.64
C GLU A 103 -9.36 13.31 4.61
N GLN A 104 -9.98 12.16 4.87
CA GLN A 104 -9.92 11.00 3.97
C GLN A 104 -10.67 11.25 2.64
N VAL A 105 -11.81 11.93 2.69
CA VAL A 105 -12.60 12.31 1.50
C VAL A 105 -11.84 13.32 0.64
N GLU A 106 -11.17 14.31 1.24
CA GLU A 106 -10.32 15.24 0.50
C GLU A 106 -9.14 14.53 -0.15
N ARG A 107 -8.54 13.54 0.52
CA ARG A 107 -7.45 12.73 -0.04
C ARG A 107 -7.87 11.88 -1.25
N MET A 108 -9.14 11.48 -1.37
CA MET A 108 -9.64 10.76 -2.55
C MET A 108 -9.53 11.56 -3.86
N ARG A 109 -9.24 12.86 -3.80
CA ARG A 109 -9.02 13.71 -4.97
C ARG A 109 -7.64 13.51 -5.61
N PHE A 110 -6.70 12.91 -4.89
CA PHE A 110 -5.33 12.71 -5.33
C PHE A 110 -5.05 11.22 -5.61
N PRO A 111 -4.12 10.88 -6.52
CA PRO A 111 -3.77 9.51 -6.79
C PRO A 111 -3.14 8.87 -5.55
N LEU A 112 -3.63 7.67 -5.21
CA LEU A 112 -3.18 6.89 -4.06
C LEU A 112 -2.38 5.69 -4.56
N LEU A 113 -1.12 5.57 -4.13
CA LEU A 113 -0.34 4.35 -4.25
C LEU A 113 -0.77 3.39 -3.14
N TRP A 114 -1.83 2.62 -3.41
CA TRP A 114 -2.44 1.70 -2.46
C TRP A 114 -1.51 0.55 -2.08
N GLU A 115 -1.20 0.43 -0.79
CA GLU A 115 -0.26 -0.56 -0.23
C GLU A 115 1.06 -0.64 -1.02
N ALA A 116 1.58 0.49 -1.48
CA ALA A 116 2.77 0.56 -2.32
C ALA A 116 3.97 -0.19 -1.72
N VAL A 117 4.11 -0.21 -0.38
CA VAL A 117 5.14 -0.98 0.33
C VAL A 117 4.49 -1.91 1.32
N ARG A 118 5.00 -3.14 1.41
CA ARG A 118 4.60 -4.11 2.43
C ARG A 118 5.83 -4.69 3.12
N THR A 119 5.85 -4.59 4.44
CA THR A 119 6.79 -5.30 5.30
C THR A 119 6.11 -6.54 5.84
N THR A 120 6.68 -7.71 5.59
CA THR A 120 6.15 -9.00 6.03
C THR A 120 7.18 -9.70 6.91
N TRP A 121 6.74 -10.04 8.12
CA TRP A 121 7.49 -10.84 9.08
C TRP A 121 6.84 -12.20 9.26
N HIS A 122 7.66 -13.23 9.33
CA HIS A 122 7.29 -14.57 9.74
C HIS A 122 8.02 -14.92 11.02
N ARG A 123 7.39 -15.71 11.89
CA ARG A 123 8.09 -16.25 13.07
C ARG A 123 9.19 -17.21 12.64
N ASP A 124 8.83 -18.18 11.82
CA ASP A 124 9.69 -19.25 11.35
C ASP A 124 9.85 -19.15 9.84
N ALA A 125 11.08 -19.31 9.36
CA ALA A 125 11.36 -19.36 7.93
C ALA A 125 10.73 -20.63 7.32
N SER A 126 10.12 -20.48 6.15
CA SER A 126 9.52 -21.57 5.39
C SER A 126 9.57 -21.26 3.89
N GLU A 127 9.12 -22.20 3.05
CA GLU A 127 8.94 -21.94 1.62
C GLU A 127 7.97 -20.78 1.33
N PHE A 128 7.06 -20.48 2.27
CA PHE A 128 6.10 -19.37 2.18
C PHE A 128 6.68 -18.02 2.58
N SER A 129 7.87 -17.98 3.22
CA SER A 129 8.49 -16.75 3.72
C SER A 129 9.58 -16.19 2.80
N THR A 130 9.70 -16.73 1.58
CA THR A 130 10.74 -16.32 0.63
C THR A 130 10.39 -15.00 -0.06
N VAL A 131 11.40 -14.22 -0.45
CA VAL A 131 11.19 -12.97 -1.21
C VAL A 131 10.36 -13.20 -2.48
N PRO A 132 10.66 -14.21 -3.32
CA PRO A 132 9.86 -14.49 -4.52
C PRO A 132 8.37 -14.67 -4.25
N ARG A 133 8.06 -15.50 -3.26
CA ARG A 133 6.69 -15.83 -2.88
C ARG A 133 5.93 -14.60 -2.39
N ILE A 134 6.50 -13.87 -1.43
CA ILE A 134 5.88 -12.69 -0.81
C ILE A 134 5.69 -11.59 -1.87
N LEU A 135 6.65 -11.39 -2.77
CA LEU A 135 6.55 -10.42 -3.86
C LEU A 135 5.39 -10.72 -4.81
N VAL A 136 5.23 -11.98 -5.21
CA VAL A 136 4.12 -12.42 -6.07
C VAL A 136 2.77 -12.28 -5.37
N GLU A 137 2.69 -12.63 -4.09
CA GLU A 137 1.47 -12.45 -3.29
C GLU A 137 1.09 -10.97 -3.18
N HIS A 138 2.08 -10.10 -2.94
CA HIS A 138 1.85 -8.66 -2.85
C HIS A 138 1.43 -8.05 -4.20
N ALA A 139 2.15 -8.36 -5.28
CA ALA A 139 1.83 -7.85 -6.61
C ALA A 139 0.43 -8.31 -7.06
N ASN A 140 0.08 -9.59 -6.86
CA ASN A 140 -1.28 -10.05 -7.16
C ASN A 140 -2.33 -9.36 -6.28
N TYR A 141 -2.05 -9.10 -5.00
CA TYR A 141 -2.98 -8.38 -4.14
C TYR A 141 -3.28 -6.97 -4.69
N VAL A 142 -2.26 -6.23 -5.10
CA VAL A 142 -2.44 -4.89 -5.69
C VAL A 142 -3.17 -4.97 -7.03
N LEU A 143 -2.78 -5.90 -7.91
CA LEU A 143 -3.44 -6.12 -9.20
C LEU A 143 -4.95 -6.37 -9.03
N VAL A 144 -5.32 -7.29 -8.12
CA VAL A 144 -6.72 -7.69 -7.90
C VAL A 144 -7.56 -6.63 -7.18
N ASN A 145 -6.95 -5.69 -6.46
CA ASN A 145 -7.69 -4.62 -5.79
C ASN A 145 -7.75 -3.32 -6.60
N ARG A 146 -6.66 -2.96 -7.28
CA ARG A 146 -6.53 -1.70 -8.02
C ARG A 146 -6.92 -1.81 -9.49
N PHE A 147 -6.52 -2.88 -10.17
CA PHE A 147 -6.68 -3.03 -11.63
C PHE A 147 -7.82 -3.98 -12.00
N ARG A 148 -8.89 -3.99 -11.21
CA ARG A 148 -10.01 -4.96 -11.37
C ARG A 148 -10.66 -4.88 -12.74
N THR A 149 -10.91 -3.66 -13.21
CA THR A 149 -11.60 -3.41 -14.48
C THR A 149 -10.74 -3.85 -15.65
N GLU A 150 -9.46 -3.49 -15.62
CA GLU A 150 -8.43 -3.82 -16.59
C GLU A 150 -8.19 -5.33 -16.66
N LEU A 151 -8.31 -6.02 -15.52
CA LEU A 151 -8.22 -7.47 -15.42
C LEU A 151 -9.53 -8.19 -15.81
N GLY A 152 -10.61 -7.45 -16.13
CA GLY A 152 -11.91 -8.02 -16.48
C GLY A 152 -12.66 -8.67 -15.31
N LEU A 153 -12.33 -8.31 -14.07
CA LEU A 153 -12.89 -8.89 -12.85
C LEU A 153 -14.20 -8.16 -12.47
N THR A 154 -15.32 -8.64 -12.98
CA THR A 154 -16.65 -8.01 -12.82
C THR A 154 -17.36 -8.34 -11.51
N ASP A 155 -16.93 -9.38 -10.76
CA ASP A 155 -17.56 -9.80 -9.49
C ASP A 155 -16.54 -10.10 -8.37
N ILE A 156 -16.94 -9.85 -7.11
CA ILE A 156 -16.19 -10.17 -5.89
C ILE A 156 -16.04 -11.70 -5.72
N GLY A 157 -16.86 -12.53 -6.37
CA GLY A 157 -16.68 -14.00 -6.36
C GLY A 157 -15.49 -14.53 -7.20
N SER A 158 -14.99 -13.74 -8.16
CA SER A 158 -14.03 -14.20 -9.17
C SER A 158 -12.55 -14.25 -8.72
N HIS A 159 -12.24 -13.84 -7.49
CA HIS A 159 -10.88 -13.69 -6.96
C HIS A 159 -10.02 -14.96 -7.02
N ARG A 160 -10.63 -16.16 -6.98
CA ARG A 160 -9.87 -17.43 -6.97
C ARG A 160 -9.07 -17.70 -8.25
N PHE A 161 -9.41 -17.06 -9.37
CA PHE A 161 -8.69 -17.22 -10.64
C PHE A 161 -7.91 -15.95 -11.05
N ALA A 162 -7.82 -14.96 -10.15
CA ALA A 162 -7.24 -13.65 -10.45
C ALA A 162 -5.73 -13.57 -10.16
N TYR A 163 -5.15 -14.57 -9.50
CA TYR A 163 -3.69 -14.69 -9.30
C TYR A 163 -3.03 -15.01 -10.64
N ARG A 164 -2.54 -13.97 -11.34
CA ARG A 164 -1.90 -14.10 -12.67
C ARG A 164 -0.40 -14.26 -12.58
N LEU A 165 0.21 -13.65 -11.57
CA LEU A 165 1.65 -13.73 -11.38
C LEU A 165 2.02 -15.01 -10.64
N THR A 166 3.12 -15.62 -11.09
CA THR A 166 3.78 -16.75 -10.44
C THR A 166 5.26 -16.43 -10.31
N GLU A 167 6.00 -17.18 -9.49
CA GLU A 167 7.43 -16.94 -9.29
C GLU A 167 8.28 -17.04 -10.58
N ARG A 168 7.72 -17.59 -11.68
CA ARG A 168 8.38 -17.66 -12.99
C ARG A 168 8.67 -16.30 -13.63
N VAL A 169 7.92 -15.26 -13.27
CA VAL A 169 8.12 -13.91 -13.82
C VAL A 169 9.22 -13.13 -13.09
N ILE A 170 9.80 -13.71 -12.04
CA ILE A 170 10.77 -13.02 -11.20
C ILE A 170 12.12 -12.98 -11.89
N ASN A 171 12.70 -11.78 -11.91
CA ASN A 171 14.11 -11.55 -12.10
C ASN A 171 14.83 -11.57 -10.74
N PRO A 172 15.63 -12.59 -10.40
CA PRO A 172 16.33 -12.67 -9.12
C PRO A 172 17.69 -11.96 -9.12
N ARG A 173 18.05 -11.27 -10.21
CA ARG A 173 19.34 -10.57 -10.37
C ARG A 173 19.24 -9.07 -10.14
N ALA A 174 18.07 -8.59 -9.74
CA ALA A 174 17.86 -7.19 -9.43
C ALA A 174 18.60 -6.79 -8.14
N THR A 175 18.83 -5.50 -7.99
CA THR A 175 19.27 -4.88 -6.75
C THR A 175 18.30 -3.78 -6.37
N VAL A 176 18.19 -3.49 -5.08
CA VAL A 176 17.42 -2.36 -4.57
C VAL A 176 18.14 -1.73 -3.40
N THR A 177 18.00 -0.42 -3.24
CA THR A 177 18.57 0.31 -2.10
C THR A 177 17.69 0.12 -0.87
N VAL A 178 18.30 -0.32 0.23
CA VAL A 178 17.66 -0.44 1.55
C VAL A 178 18.52 0.33 2.55
N ASP A 179 17.95 1.35 3.20
CA ASP A 179 18.65 2.22 4.15
C ASP A 179 19.98 2.78 3.58
N GLY A 180 19.99 3.12 2.28
CA GLY A 180 21.15 3.64 1.56
C GLY A 180 22.17 2.59 1.11
N ILE A 181 21.90 1.30 1.31
CA ILE A 181 22.80 0.19 0.95
C ILE A 181 22.16 -0.64 -0.18
N GLU A 182 22.92 -0.86 -1.26
CA GLU A 182 22.50 -1.76 -2.33
C GLU A 182 22.40 -3.20 -1.83
N SER A 183 21.22 -3.81 -1.97
CA SER A 183 20.90 -5.14 -1.49
C SER A 183 20.39 -6.05 -2.63
N PRO A 184 20.69 -7.36 -2.61
CA PRO A 184 20.09 -8.30 -3.55
C PRO A 184 18.56 -8.29 -3.48
N ALA A 185 17.92 -8.30 -4.64
CA ALA A 185 16.47 -8.18 -4.75
C ALA A 185 15.88 -9.18 -5.76
N CYS A 186 14.57 -9.37 -5.67
CA CYS A 186 13.75 -9.99 -6.68
C CYS A 186 12.84 -8.93 -7.30
N GLU A 187 12.64 -8.98 -8.61
CA GLU A 187 11.90 -7.96 -9.35
C GLU A 187 10.89 -8.61 -10.31
N ILE A 188 9.78 -7.91 -10.53
CA ILE A 188 8.80 -8.16 -11.58
C ILE A 188 8.70 -6.89 -12.43
N ASP A 189 9.41 -6.86 -13.56
CA ASP A 189 9.43 -5.75 -14.52
C ASP A 189 8.73 -6.12 -15.85
N THR A 190 8.10 -7.29 -15.93
CA THR A 190 7.44 -7.74 -17.16
C THR A 190 5.92 -7.57 -17.14
N ASP A 191 5.34 -7.22 -15.99
CA ASP A 191 3.90 -6.98 -15.90
C ASP A 191 3.53 -5.62 -16.52
N PRO A 192 2.46 -5.54 -17.35
CA PRO A 192 2.09 -4.31 -18.03
C PRO A 192 1.50 -3.23 -17.11
N PHE A 193 0.98 -3.59 -15.93
CA PHE A 193 0.29 -2.65 -15.04
C PHE A 193 1.14 -2.24 -13.85
N VAL A 194 2.04 -3.12 -13.39
CA VAL A 194 2.86 -2.85 -12.21
C VAL A 194 4.33 -3.14 -12.44
N TYR A 195 5.15 -2.37 -11.74
CA TYR A 195 6.50 -2.73 -11.37
C TYR A 195 6.48 -3.24 -9.93
N ALA A 196 7.25 -4.28 -9.62
CA ALA A 196 7.38 -4.74 -8.25
C ALA A 196 8.82 -5.17 -7.94
N VAL A 197 9.28 -4.88 -6.73
CA VAL A 197 10.60 -5.29 -6.23
C VAL A 197 10.52 -5.70 -4.78
N GLY A 198 11.32 -6.67 -4.36
CA GLY A 198 11.38 -7.12 -2.97
C GLY A 198 12.78 -7.51 -2.55
N ALA A 199 13.08 -7.33 -1.26
CA ALA A 199 14.36 -7.64 -0.66
C ALA A 199 14.18 -8.30 0.72
N GLN A 200 15.16 -9.12 1.09
CA GLN A 200 15.25 -9.71 2.42
C GLN A 200 15.93 -8.72 3.38
N LEU A 201 15.30 -8.40 4.51
CA LEU A 201 15.87 -7.50 5.53
C LEU A 201 16.58 -8.25 6.67
N GLY A 202 16.22 -9.53 6.85
CA GLY A 202 16.76 -10.41 7.89
C GLY A 202 16.15 -11.80 7.73
N PRO A 203 16.50 -12.79 8.58
CA PRO A 203 16.14 -14.20 8.36
C PRO A 203 14.64 -14.47 8.14
N SER A 204 13.77 -13.67 8.75
CA SER A 204 12.32 -13.86 8.69
C SER A 204 11.54 -12.62 8.24
N THR A 205 12.22 -11.64 7.66
CA THR A 205 11.61 -10.36 7.26
C THR A 205 11.89 -10.03 5.82
N VAL A 206 10.83 -9.73 5.07
CA VAL A 206 10.87 -9.31 3.67
C VAL A 206 10.17 -7.97 3.53
N VAL A 207 10.74 -7.08 2.72
CA VAL A 207 10.06 -5.88 2.22
C VAL A 207 9.77 -6.05 0.74
N THR A 208 8.62 -5.55 0.30
CA THR A 208 8.24 -5.52 -1.10
C THR A 208 7.61 -4.17 -1.44
N ALA A 209 7.87 -3.68 -2.64
CA ALA A 209 7.18 -2.55 -3.24
C ALA A 209 6.42 -3.00 -4.49
N VAL A 210 5.24 -2.42 -4.71
CA VAL A 210 4.46 -2.57 -5.94
C VAL A 210 4.01 -1.18 -6.36
N VAL A 211 4.46 -0.75 -7.53
CA VAL A 211 4.22 0.59 -8.06
C VAL A 211 3.47 0.45 -9.39
N PRO A 212 2.35 1.18 -9.60
CA PRO A 212 1.72 1.30 -10.90
C PRO A 212 2.73 1.76 -11.96
N ARG A 213 2.77 1.08 -13.10
CA ARG A 213 3.79 1.32 -14.13
C ARG A 213 3.69 2.72 -14.75
N ASP A 214 2.49 3.26 -14.82
CA ASP A 214 2.19 4.63 -15.26
C ASP A 214 2.72 5.72 -14.31
N GLU A 215 2.92 5.39 -13.03
CA GLU A 215 3.43 6.32 -12.03
C GLU A 215 4.91 6.09 -11.69
N LEU A 216 5.56 5.08 -12.29
CA LEU A 216 6.91 4.65 -11.93
C LEU A 216 7.95 5.77 -12.10
N ASP A 217 7.80 6.61 -13.13
CA ASP A 217 8.69 7.75 -13.37
C ASP A 217 8.64 8.82 -12.27
N CYS A 218 7.59 8.82 -11.45
CA CYS A 218 7.42 9.73 -10.31
C CYS A 218 7.91 9.13 -8.98
N VAL A 219 8.37 7.88 -8.97
CA VAL A 219 8.68 7.13 -7.74
C VAL A 219 10.11 6.60 -7.77
N ASP A 220 10.93 7.09 -6.86
CA ASP A 220 12.21 6.45 -6.52
C ASP A 220 11.95 5.24 -5.63
N VAL A 221 12.18 4.04 -6.17
CA VAL A 221 11.94 2.77 -5.48
C VAL A 221 13.15 2.37 -4.64
N ALA A 222 13.28 3.02 -3.49
CA ALA A 222 14.26 2.70 -2.46
C ALA A 222 13.57 2.59 -1.10
N PHE A 223 14.05 1.68 -0.24
CA PHE A 223 13.46 1.45 1.08
C PHE A 223 14.21 2.16 2.19
N ALA A 224 13.45 2.66 3.17
CA ALA A 224 13.99 3.14 4.44
C ALA A 224 13.08 2.72 5.60
N GLN A 225 13.66 2.64 6.80
CA GLN A 225 12.86 2.50 8.01
C GLN A 225 11.84 3.64 8.12
N ARG A 226 10.57 3.28 8.27
CA ARG A 226 9.47 4.23 8.44
C ARG A 226 9.38 4.69 9.89
N ALA A 227 9.34 6.00 10.11
CA ALA A 227 9.07 6.54 11.43
C ALA A 227 7.60 6.29 11.81
N LEU A 228 7.36 5.60 12.92
CA LEU A 228 6.02 5.49 13.50
C LEU A 228 5.67 6.83 14.15
N VAL A 229 4.58 7.47 13.71
CA VAL A 229 4.06 8.68 14.35
C VAL A 229 3.19 8.26 15.53
N ASP A 230 3.57 8.67 16.74
CA ASP A 230 2.73 8.46 17.93
C ASP A 230 1.56 9.47 17.88
N ARG A 231 0.45 9.07 17.27
CA ARG A 231 -0.78 9.88 17.21
C ARG A 231 -1.51 9.80 18.56
N ARG A 232 -0.96 10.47 19.57
CA ARG A 232 -1.67 10.77 20.83
C ARG A 232 -2.26 12.17 20.75
N SER A 233 -3.47 12.32 20.20
CA SER A 233 -4.31 13.52 20.38
C SER A 233 -5.77 13.18 20.13
#